data_AF-A0A537YTB1-F1
#
_entry.id   AF-A0A537YTB1-F1
#
_cell.length_a   1.000
_cell.length_b   1.000
_cell.length_c   1.000
_cell.angle_alpha   90.00
_cell.angle_beta   90.00
_cell.angle_gamma   90.00
#
_symmetry.space_group_name_H-M   'P 1'
#
loop_
_entity.id
_entity.type
_entity.pdbx_description
1 polymer ?
#
loop_
_entity_poly.entity_id
_entity_poly.type
_entity_poly.pdbx_seq_one_letter_code
_entity_poly.pdbx_strand_id
1 'polypeptide(L)'
;MIPLTANILQPLIDVANAVLQFFHDEAGLSWGMSIIALTVCTRAVLLPLTYKQLKGMRALQALQPQMKELQEKYKNDKQRLQQEMMRFYKENKVNPFASCIPLLAQLPVFITLFYTLRHELPPDMGCPEAGHCAAYGAEFFFINDLTAKATGTELIVLITLYVGTQLISSMVMSITADKSQQRLMMLLPFIFVPFILSFPAGLILYWITTNVWTIGQQLVIQKVVPPPVTATPEGATAIQAAKPPPPPPRKKKRRR
;
A
#
# COMPACT_ATOMS: atom_id res chain seq x y z
N MET A 1 3.09 -32.34 -2.41
CA MET A 1 4.44 -31.77 -2.27
C MET A 1 4.28 -30.32 -1.82
N ILE A 2 4.55 -30.05 -0.55
CA ILE A 2 4.49 -28.69 -0.01
C ILE A 2 5.66 -27.90 -0.65
N PRO A 3 5.41 -26.78 -1.34
CA PRO A 3 6.49 -26.02 -1.97
C PRO A 3 7.46 -25.50 -0.91
N LEU A 4 8.76 -25.46 -1.22
CA LEU A 4 9.84 -25.03 -0.31
C LEU A 4 9.59 -23.67 0.37
N THR A 5 8.76 -22.83 -0.24
CA THR A 5 8.31 -21.51 0.26
C THR A 5 7.37 -21.59 1.45
N ALA A 6 6.61 -22.68 1.62
CA ALA A 6 5.73 -22.86 2.77
C ALA A 6 6.55 -23.02 4.06
N ASN A 7 7.67 -23.76 4.03
CA ASN A 7 8.48 -24.01 5.24
C ASN A 7 9.04 -22.74 5.92
N ILE A 8 9.33 -21.69 5.16
CA ILE A 8 9.83 -20.42 5.73
C ILE A 8 8.69 -19.54 6.24
N LEU A 9 7.51 -19.66 5.63
CA LEU A 9 6.34 -18.82 5.94
C LEU A 9 5.35 -19.52 6.87
N GLN A 10 5.56 -20.80 7.20
CA GLN A 10 4.64 -21.58 8.01
C GLN A 10 4.39 -21.00 9.40
N PRO A 11 5.40 -20.54 10.15
CA PRO A 11 5.14 -19.90 11.45
C PRO A 11 4.21 -18.68 11.34
N LEU A 12 4.28 -17.95 10.23
CA LEU A 12 3.40 -16.81 9.98
C LEU A 12 1.98 -17.26 9.61
N ILE A 13 1.86 -18.33 8.81
CA ILE A 13 0.58 -18.93 8.44
C ILE A 13 -0.12 -19.49 9.67
N ASP A 14 0.60 -20.25 10.51
CA ASP A 14 0.10 -20.84 11.75
C ASP A 14 -0.43 -19.78 12.71
N VAL A 15 0.32 -18.69 12.89
CA VAL A 15 -0.10 -17.57 13.74
C VAL A 15 -1.39 -16.94 13.22
N ALA A 16 -1.53 -16.73 11.91
CA ALA A 16 -2.75 -16.15 11.37
C ALA A 16 -3.94 -17.11 11.41
N ASN A 17 -3.73 -18.40 11.17
CA ASN A 17 -4.76 -19.42 11.32
C ASN A 17 -5.25 -19.46 12.77
N ALA A 18 -4.32 -19.43 13.74
CA ALA A 18 -4.66 -19.36 15.16
C ALA A 18 -5.46 -18.10 15.50
N VAL A 19 -5.11 -16.94 14.92
CA VAL A 19 -5.86 -15.69 15.11
C VAL A 19 -7.25 -15.76 14.45
N LEU A 20 -7.37 -16.36 13.27
CA LEU A 20 -8.66 -16.55 12.59
C LEU A 20 -9.59 -17.49 13.37
N GLN A 21 -9.06 -18.62 13.83
CA GLN A 21 -9.78 -19.57 14.68
C GLN A 21 -10.18 -18.93 16.01
N PHE A 22 -9.27 -18.20 16.66
CA PHE A 22 -9.60 -17.45 17.87
C PHE A 22 -10.79 -16.49 17.66
N PHE A 23 -10.80 -15.76 16.55
CA PHE A 23 -11.93 -14.87 16.24
C PHE A 23 -13.21 -15.64 15.89
N HIS A 24 -13.12 -16.78 15.22
CA HIS A 24 -14.28 -17.58 14.85
C HIS A 24 -14.87 -18.33 16.05
N ASP A 25 -14.05 -19.11 16.74
CA ASP A 25 -14.46 -20.07 17.78
C ASP A 25 -14.69 -19.39 19.13
N GLU A 26 -13.75 -18.53 19.57
CA GLU A 26 -13.80 -17.91 20.90
C GLU A 26 -14.64 -16.63 20.90
N ALA A 27 -14.52 -15.81 19.85
CA ALA A 27 -15.27 -14.57 19.72
C ALA A 27 -16.61 -14.73 18.98
N GLY A 28 -16.91 -15.91 18.44
CA GLY A 28 -18.17 -16.22 17.75
C GLY A 28 -18.39 -15.43 16.46
N LEU A 29 -17.32 -14.92 15.84
CA LEU A 29 -17.42 -14.13 14.62
C LEU A 29 -17.61 -15.04 13.40
N SER A 30 -18.36 -14.59 12.40
CA SER A 30 -18.38 -15.31 11.11
C SER A 30 -17.01 -15.27 10.45
N TRP A 31 -16.72 -16.21 9.55
CA TRP A 31 -15.43 -16.26 8.86
C TRP A 31 -15.06 -14.95 8.14
N GLY A 32 -16.04 -14.25 7.56
CA GLY A 32 -15.82 -12.94 6.97
C GLY A 32 -15.43 -11.87 7.99
N MET A 33 -16.07 -11.87 9.17
CA MET A 33 -15.70 -10.98 10.28
C MET A 33 -14.33 -11.34 10.86
N SER A 34 -13.96 -12.61 10.92
CA SER A 34 -12.62 -13.06 11.35
C SER A 34 -11.54 -12.58 10.39
N ILE A 35 -11.77 -12.61 9.06
CA ILE A 35 -10.86 -12.02 8.07
C ILE A 35 -10.70 -10.52 8.30
N ILE A 36 -11.80 -9.80 8.52
CA ILE A 36 -11.78 -8.36 8.82
C ILE A 36 -10.98 -8.09 10.11
N ALA A 37 -11.25 -8.84 11.17
CA ALA A 37 -10.59 -8.72 12.46
C ALA A 37 -9.08 -8.99 12.36
N LEU A 38 -8.68 -10.08 11.71
CA LEU A 38 -7.27 -10.38 11.43
C LEU A 38 -6.60 -9.21 10.70
N THR A 39 -7.25 -8.67 9.68
CA THR A 39 -6.73 -7.53 8.90
C THR A 39 -6.50 -6.32 9.79
N VAL A 40 -7.50 -5.95 10.59
CA VAL A 40 -7.45 -4.81 11.50
C VAL A 40 -6.35 -4.99 12.56
N CYS A 41 -6.28 -6.17 13.20
CA CYS A 41 -5.26 -6.48 14.19
C CYS A 41 -3.85 -6.41 13.61
N THR A 42 -3.63 -7.02 12.45
CA THR A 42 -2.34 -6.99 11.78
C THR A 42 -1.94 -5.57 11.43
N ARG A 43 -2.88 -4.77 10.93
CA ARG A 43 -2.63 -3.36 10.61
C ARG A 43 -2.39 -2.49 11.83
N ALA A 44 -3.05 -2.77 12.95
CA ALA A 44 -2.79 -2.10 14.22
C ALA A 44 -1.36 -2.39 14.73
N VAL A 45 -0.90 -3.65 14.64
CA VAL A 45 0.48 -4.04 15.00
C VAL A 45 1.51 -3.36 14.09
N LEU A 46 1.21 -3.20 12.80
CA LEU A 46 2.07 -2.53 11.83
C LEU A 46 2.01 -0.99 11.88
N LEU A 47 1.09 -0.41 12.65
CA LEU A 47 0.91 1.04 12.77
C LEU A 47 2.18 1.84 13.11
N PRO A 48 3.04 1.45 14.09
CA PRO A 48 4.28 2.18 14.37
C PRO A 48 5.25 2.15 13.18
N LEU A 49 5.24 1.06 12.40
CA LEU A 49 6.04 0.94 11.19
C LEU A 49 5.51 1.88 10.10
N THR A 50 4.20 1.86 9.84
CA THR A 50 3.58 2.72 8.82
C THR A 50 3.73 4.20 9.14
N TYR A 51 3.70 4.58 10.42
CA TYR A 51 4.00 5.94 10.86
C TYR A 51 5.43 6.38 10.47
N LYS A 52 6.44 5.53 10.73
CA LYS A 52 7.84 5.80 10.35
C LYS A 52 8.01 5.88 8.82
N GLN A 53 7.36 4.99 8.08
CA GLN A 53 7.37 4.99 6.61
C GLN A 53 6.82 6.31 6.06
N LEU A 54 5.66 6.73 6.56
CA LEU A 54 5.00 7.96 6.10
C LEU A 54 5.80 9.22 6.45
N LYS A 55 6.43 9.27 7.63
CA LYS A 55 7.36 10.35 7.97
C LYS A 55 8.54 10.43 6.99
N GLY A 56 9.11 9.28 6.61
CA GLY A 56 10.17 9.21 5.60
C GLY A 56 9.71 9.69 4.22
N MET A 57 8.52 9.27 3.79
CA MET A 57 7.94 9.70 2.51
C MET A 57 7.70 11.22 2.46
N ARG A 58 7.21 11.83 3.55
CA ARG A 58 7.01 13.28 3.62
C ARG A 58 8.32 14.07 3.61
N ALA A 59 9.36 13.56 4.26
CA ALA A 59 10.69 14.18 4.19
C ALA A 59 11.22 14.19 2.75
N LEU A 60 11.02 13.11 2.00
CA LEU A 60 11.38 13.04 0.59
C LEU A 60 10.53 14.00 -0.27
N GLN A 61 9.24 14.13 0.04
CA GLN A 61 8.34 15.07 -0.64
C GLN A 61 8.76 16.54 -0.44
N ALA A 62 9.20 16.91 0.77
CA ALA A 62 9.70 18.26 1.03
C ALA A 62 10.91 18.63 0.17
N LEU A 63 11.73 17.63 -0.20
CA LEU A 63 12.93 17.80 -1.01
C LEU A 63 12.68 17.69 -2.52
N GLN A 64 11.46 17.35 -2.96
CA GLN A 64 11.09 17.30 -4.38
C GLN A 64 11.52 18.51 -5.22
N PRO A 65 11.32 19.77 -4.80
CA PRO A 65 11.72 20.92 -5.63
C PRO A 65 13.23 20.97 -5.86
N GLN A 66 14.04 20.73 -4.83
CA GLN A 66 15.50 20.71 -4.95
C GLN A 66 15.98 19.54 -5.81
N MET A 67 15.31 18.39 -5.73
CA MET A 67 15.58 17.26 -6.63
C MET A 67 15.28 17.60 -8.08
N LYS A 68 14.21 18.36 -8.36
CA LYS A 68 13.88 18.83 -9.72
C LYS A 68 14.91 19.81 -10.26
N GLU A 69 15.36 20.76 -9.45
CA GLU A 69 16.45 21.67 -9.82
C GLU A 69 17.75 20.90 -10.13
N LEU A 70 18.05 19.87 -9.35
CA LEU A 70 19.22 19.01 -9.59
C LEU A 70 19.09 18.23 -10.91
N GLN A 71 17.90 17.72 -11.20
CA GLN A 71 17.57 17.06 -12.48
C GLN A 71 17.71 18.02 -13.67
N GLU A 72 17.26 19.26 -13.54
CA GLU A 72 17.41 20.26 -14.60
C GLU A 72 18.87 20.65 -14.81
N LYS A 73 19.64 20.84 -13.73
CA LYS A 73 21.06 21.21 -13.78
C LYS A 73 21.92 20.16 -14.49
N TYR A 74 21.63 18.88 -14.30
CA TYR A 74 22.39 17.76 -14.87
C TYR A 74 21.61 16.99 -15.95
N LYS A 75 20.58 17.60 -16.57
CA LYS A 75 19.72 16.95 -17.58
C LYS A 75 20.49 16.28 -18.72
N ASN A 76 21.63 16.85 -19.10
CA ASN A 76 22.47 16.37 -20.20
C ASN A 76 23.54 15.35 -19.77
N ASP A 77 23.70 15.10 -18.47
CA ASP A 77 24.72 14.20 -17.92
C ASP A 77 24.09 13.23 -16.91
N LYS A 78 23.52 12.14 -17.43
CA LYS A 78 22.78 11.14 -16.65
C LYS A 78 23.64 10.46 -15.58
N GLN A 79 24.92 10.20 -15.87
CA GLN A 79 25.82 9.56 -14.92
C GLN A 79 26.07 10.49 -13.73
N ARG A 80 26.37 11.76 -14.00
CA ARG A 80 26.58 12.74 -12.95
C ARG A 80 25.30 13.05 -12.18
N LEU A 81 24.15 13.09 -12.86
CA LEU A 81 22.86 13.22 -12.21
C LEU A 81 22.62 12.10 -11.18
N GLN A 82 22.86 10.84 -11.52
CA GLN A 82 22.70 9.72 -10.59
C GLN A 82 23.62 9.85 -9.37
N GLN A 83 24.87 10.27 -9.57
CA GLN A 83 25.85 10.46 -8.50
C GLN A 83 25.43 11.60 -7.55
N GLU A 84 25.09 12.77 -8.11
CA GLU A 84 24.67 13.93 -7.33
C GLU A 84 23.33 13.69 -6.63
N MET A 85 22.39 12.97 -7.25
CA MET A 85 21.13 12.56 -6.60
C MET A 85 21.38 11.66 -5.39
N MET A 86 22.25 10.66 -5.51
CA MET A 86 22.60 9.79 -4.37
C MET A 86 23.34 10.55 -3.27
N ARG A 87 24.21 11.48 -3.65
CA ARG A 87 24.89 12.37 -2.70
C ARG A 87 23.88 13.27 -1.98
N PHE A 88 22.93 13.85 -2.71
CA PHE A 88 21.85 14.66 -2.17
C PHE A 88 21.01 13.88 -1.15
N TYR A 89 20.66 12.62 -1.43
CA TYR A 89 19.95 11.78 -0.46
C TYR A 89 20.74 11.54 0.83
N LYS A 90 22.05 11.29 0.72
CA LYS A 90 22.94 11.09 1.87
C LYS A 90 23.11 12.37 2.70
N GLU A 91 23.32 13.50 2.05
CA GLU A 91 23.49 14.80 2.72
C GLU A 91 22.22 15.22 3.47
N ASN A 92 21.05 14.95 2.88
CA ASN A 92 19.75 15.23 3.51
C ASN A 92 19.26 14.11 4.45
N LYS A 93 20.03 13.02 4.61
CA LYS A 93 19.71 11.85 5.46
C LYS A 93 18.32 11.25 5.17
N VAL A 94 17.90 11.26 3.90
CA VAL A 94 16.63 10.67 3.46
C VAL A 94 16.87 9.34 2.75
N ASN A 95 15.95 8.39 2.93
CA ASN A 95 16.04 7.07 2.30
C ASN A 95 15.06 7.01 1.10
N PRO A 96 15.55 6.85 -0.15
CA PRO A 96 14.67 6.76 -1.32
C PRO A 96 13.79 5.51 -1.32
N PHE A 97 14.17 4.46 -0.59
CA PHE A 97 13.40 3.22 -0.48
C PHE A 97 12.29 3.29 0.58
N ALA A 98 12.20 4.37 1.38
CA ALA A 98 11.15 4.52 2.38
C ALA A 98 9.73 4.39 1.77
N SER A 99 9.58 4.77 0.50
CA SER A 99 8.31 4.72 -0.25
C SER A 99 7.88 3.31 -0.68
N CYS A 100 8.78 2.33 -0.78
CA CYS A 100 8.44 0.96 -1.22
C CYS A 100 8.28 -0.05 -0.07
N ILE A 101 8.72 0.31 1.15
CA ILE A 101 8.54 -0.53 2.35
C ILE A 101 7.07 -0.91 2.64
N PRO A 102 6.06 -0.04 2.40
CA PRO A 102 4.66 -0.41 2.62
C PRO A 102 4.23 -1.64 1.82
N LEU A 103 4.74 -1.79 0.59
CA LEU A 103 4.43 -2.94 -0.26
C LEU A 103 5.04 -4.23 0.31
N LEU A 104 6.29 -4.17 0.79
CA LEU A 104 6.97 -5.32 1.38
C LEU A 104 6.32 -5.77 2.69
N ALA A 105 5.88 -4.84 3.52
CA ALA A 105 5.19 -5.15 4.78
C ALA A 105 3.82 -5.81 4.56
N GLN A 106 3.22 -5.63 3.39
CA GLN A 106 1.92 -6.21 3.03
C GLN A 106 2.01 -7.65 2.51
N LEU A 107 3.15 -8.01 1.89
CA LEU A 107 3.35 -9.34 1.30
C LEU A 107 3.13 -10.50 2.30
N PRO A 108 3.64 -10.46 3.54
CA PRO A 108 3.41 -11.51 4.53
C PRO A 108 1.91 -11.80 4.74
N VAL A 109 1.12 -10.75 5.00
CA VAL A 109 -0.32 -10.86 5.29
C VAL A 109 -1.10 -11.41 4.10
N PHE A 110 -0.75 -10.95 2.90
CA PHE A 110 -1.35 -11.45 1.66
C PHE A 110 -1.04 -12.93 1.43
N ILE A 111 0.23 -13.34 1.57
CA ILE A 111 0.63 -14.73 1.35
C ILE A 111 -0.08 -15.64 2.34
N THR A 112 -0.19 -15.21 3.60
CA THR A 112 -0.90 -15.94 4.63
C THR A 112 -2.35 -16.18 4.29
N LEU A 113 -3.14 -15.12 4.06
CA LEU A 113 -4.55 -15.26 3.70
C LEU A 113 -4.76 -16.04 2.40
N PHE A 114 -3.87 -15.85 1.43
CA PHE A 114 -3.91 -16.59 0.17
C PHE A 114 -3.72 -18.10 0.40
N TYR A 115 -2.76 -18.50 1.24
CA TYR A 115 -2.49 -19.91 1.50
C TYR A 115 -3.59 -20.55 2.34
N THR A 116 -4.07 -19.86 3.39
CA THR A 116 -5.20 -20.32 4.21
C THR A 116 -6.45 -20.54 3.36
N LEU A 117 -6.82 -19.58 2.50
CA LEU A 117 -8.04 -19.68 1.69
C LEU A 117 -7.95 -20.68 0.54
N ARG A 118 -6.73 -21.09 0.11
CA ARG A 118 -6.57 -22.01 -1.02
C ARG A 118 -6.10 -23.41 -0.66
N HIS A 119 -5.30 -23.59 0.39
CA HIS A 119 -4.53 -24.83 0.61
C HIS A 119 -4.65 -25.35 2.03
N GLU A 120 -4.75 -24.47 3.03
CA GLU A 120 -4.83 -24.84 4.44
C GLU A 120 -6.03 -24.16 5.10
N LEU A 121 -7.22 -24.57 4.65
CA LEU A 121 -8.44 -24.18 5.34
C LEU A 121 -8.41 -24.75 6.77
N PRO A 122 -8.85 -23.97 7.77
CA PRO A 122 -8.98 -24.46 9.14
C PRO A 122 -9.74 -25.80 9.17
N PRO A 123 -9.31 -26.81 9.95
CA PRO A 123 -9.94 -28.14 9.96
C PRO A 123 -11.44 -28.10 10.28
N ASP A 124 -11.84 -27.13 11.09
CA ASP A 124 -13.19 -26.77 11.53
C ASP A 124 -14.07 -26.17 10.42
N MET A 125 -13.49 -25.62 9.35
CA MET A 125 -14.24 -25.22 8.15
C MET A 125 -14.85 -26.42 7.41
N GLY A 126 -14.41 -27.66 7.67
CA GLY A 126 -15.11 -28.90 7.28
C GLY A 126 -15.28 -29.16 5.77
N CYS A 127 -14.58 -28.43 4.90
CA CYS A 127 -14.81 -28.49 3.44
C CYS A 127 -14.19 -29.76 2.82
N PRO A 128 -14.96 -30.59 2.07
CA PRO A 128 -14.46 -31.86 1.54
C PRO A 128 -13.39 -31.74 0.44
N GLU A 129 -13.33 -30.64 -0.30
CA GLU A 129 -12.29 -30.37 -1.30
C GLU A 129 -12.09 -28.86 -1.47
N ALA A 130 -10.87 -28.45 -1.83
CA ALA A 130 -10.49 -27.05 -2.05
C ALA A 130 -11.35 -26.39 -3.15
N GLY A 131 -12.41 -25.68 -2.77
CA GLY A 131 -13.12 -24.82 -3.71
C GLY A 131 -14.56 -24.44 -3.38
N HIS A 132 -15.26 -25.14 -2.49
CA HIS A 132 -16.65 -24.79 -2.15
C HIS A 132 -16.94 -25.03 -0.66
N CYS A 133 -16.86 -23.97 0.14
CA CYS A 133 -17.10 -23.96 1.58
C CYS A 133 -18.40 -23.25 1.97
N ALA A 134 -19.19 -22.77 1.00
CA ALA A 134 -20.48 -22.10 1.25
C ALA A 134 -21.38 -22.89 2.22
N ALA A 135 -21.46 -24.21 2.06
CA ALA A 135 -22.26 -25.10 2.91
C ALA A 135 -21.79 -25.24 4.36
N TYR A 136 -20.62 -24.70 4.71
CA TYR A 136 -19.98 -24.77 6.04
C TYR A 136 -19.86 -23.40 6.71
N GLY A 137 -20.70 -22.43 6.31
CA GLY A 137 -20.77 -21.12 6.97
C GLY A 137 -19.73 -20.11 6.51
N ALA A 138 -19.08 -20.33 5.36
CA ALA A 138 -18.15 -19.39 4.73
C ALA A 138 -18.85 -18.25 3.96
N GLU A 139 -20.15 -18.04 4.22
CA GLU A 139 -20.95 -16.93 3.68
C GLU A 139 -20.68 -15.65 4.47
N PHE A 140 -20.71 -14.51 3.78
CA PHE A 140 -20.58 -13.20 4.41
C PHE A 140 -21.36 -12.12 3.66
N PHE A 141 -22.45 -11.64 4.25
CA PHE A 141 -23.37 -10.68 3.63
C PHE A 141 -23.86 -11.12 2.24
N PHE A 142 -23.31 -10.53 1.17
CA PHE A 142 -23.65 -10.82 -0.23
C PHE A 142 -22.64 -11.77 -0.90
N ILE A 143 -21.62 -12.22 -0.16
CA ILE A 143 -20.60 -13.18 -0.58
C ILE A 143 -21.10 -14.57 -0.20
N ASN A 144 -21.32 -15.43 -1.18
CA ASN A 144 -21.82 -16.79 -0.93
C ASN A 144 -20.70 -17.76 -0.55
N ASP A 145 -19.46 -17.49 -0.99
CA ASP A 145 -18.32 -18.32 -0.64
C ASP A 145 -17.02 -17.52 -0.59
N LEU A 146 -16.47 -17.32 0.60
CA LEU A 146 -15.20 -16.62 0.80
C LEU A 146 -13.99 -17.36 0.21
N THR A 147 -14.09 -18.67 -0.02
CA THR A 147 -12.99 -19.55 -0.47
C THR A 147 -12.99 -19.76 -1.99
N ALA A 148 -14.15 -19.60 -2.62
CA ALA A 148 -14.30 -19.69 -4.06
C ALA A 148 -14.04 -18.34 -4.76
N LYS A 149 -13.91 -18.40 -6.09
CA LYS A 149 -13.92 -17.17 -6.90
C LYS A 149 -15.35 -16.65 -6.99
N ALA A 150 -15.54 -15.37 -6.67
CA ALA A 150 -16.83 -14.72 -6.86
C ALA A 150 -17.24 -14.74 -8.34
N THR A 151 -18.53 -14.94 -8.62
CA THR A 151 -19.10 -14.91 -9.97
C THR A 151 -20.39 -14.07 -10.00
N GLY A 152 -20.87 -13.73 -11.20
CA GLY A 152 -22.15 -13.04 -11.38
C GLY A 152 -22.24 -11.70 -10.63
N THR A 153 -23.32 -11.50 -9.90
CA THR A 153 -23.62 -10.25 -9.16
C THR A 153 -22.66 -9.99 -8.01
N GLU A 154 -22.27 -11.04 -7.27
CA GLU A 154 -21.31 -10.97 -6.17
C GLU A 154 -19.98 -10.36 -6.63
N LEU A 155 -19.47 -10.84 -7.76
CA LEU A 155 -18.23 -10.34 -8.34
C LEU A 155 -18.30 -8.86 -8.69
N ILE A 156 -19.42 -8.43 -9.29
CA ILE A 156 -19.62 -7.02 -9.67
C ILE A 156 -19.58 -6.14 -8.43
N VAL A 157 -20.31 -6.50 -7.37
CA VAL A 157 -20.32 -5.75 -6.11
C VAL A 157 -18.92 -5.69 -5.48
N LEU A 158 -18.21 -6.82 -5.40
CA LEU A 158 -16.86 -6.89 -4.84
C LEU A 158 -15.88 -6.01 -5.59
N ILE A 159 -15.87 -6.07 -6.92
CA ILE A 159 -14.95 -5.26 -7.73
C ILE A 159 -15.30 -3.78 -7.66
N THR A 160 -16.58 -3.42 -7.67
CA THR A 160 -17.01 -2.02 -7.47
C THR A 160 -16.54 -1.48 -6.11
N LEU A 161 -16.72 -2.25 -5.03
CA LEU A 161 -16.25 -1.88 -3.69
C LEU A 161 -14.73 -1.78 -3.61
N TYR A 162 -14.01 -2.76 -4.19
CA TYR A 162 -12.55 -2.73 -4.24
C TYR A 162 -12.04 -1.50 -4.98
N VAL A 163 -12.51 -1.27 -6.22
CA VAL A 163 -12.07 -0.13 -7.03
C VAL A 163 -12.43 1.18 -6.34
N GLY A 164 -13.65 1.31 -5.82
CA GLY A 164 -14.10 2.51 -5.11
C GLY A 164 -13.23 2.83 -3.89
N THR A 165 -13.03 1.84 -3.00
CA THR A 165 -12.20 2.02 -1.80
C THR A 165 -10.73 2.25 -2.14
N GLN A 166 -10.20 1.57 -3.17
CA GLN A 166 -8.83 1.75 -3.62
C GLN A 166 -8.61 3.16 -4.22
N LEU A 167 -9.56 3.68 -4.99
CA LEU A 167 -9.47 5.04 -5.56
C LEU A 167 -9.47 6.09 -4.45
N ILE A 168 -10.34 5.96 -3.46
CA ILE A 168 -10.38 6.86 -2.31
C ILE A 168 -9.05 6.78 -1.55
N SER A 169 -8.57 5.57 -1.25
CA SER A 169 -7.28 5.33 -0.59
C SER A 169 -6.10 5.97 -1.36
N SER A 170 -6.04 5.76 -2.67
CA SER A 170 -5.04 6.37 -3.56
C SER A 170 -5.16 7.90 -3.58
N MET A 171 -6.37 8.45 -3.57
CA MET A 171 -6.57 9.90 -3.53
C MET A 171 -6.01 10.50 -2.24
N VAL A 172 -6.36 9.94 -1.08
CA VAL A 172 -5.89 10.45 0.22
C VAL A 172 -4.36 10.34 0.35
N MET A 173 -3.74 9.31 -0.21
CA MET A 173 -2.27 9.17 -0.21
C MET A 173 -1.56 10.07 -1.23
N SER A 174 -2.20 10.43 -2.33
CA SER A 174 -1.58 11.17 -3.44
C SER A 174 -1.77 12.69 -3.38
N ILE A 175 -2.45 13.23 -2.35
CA ILE A 175 -2.65 14.68 -2.16
C ILE A 175 -1.33 15.47 -2.30
N THR A 176 -0.21 14.86 -1.88
CA THR A 176 1.11 15.49 -1.89
C THR A 176 2.05 14.95 -2.98
N ALA A 177 1.56 14.09 -3.86
CA ALA A 177 2.32 13.56 -4.97
C ALA A 177 2.30 14.54 -6.16
N ASP A 178 3.28 14.46 -7.04
CA ASP A 178 3.25 15.24 -8.27
C ASP A 178 2.20 14.67 -9.25
N LYS A 179 1.77 15.49 -10.23
CA LYS A 179 0.68 15.14 -11.16
C LYS A 179 0.94 13.86 -11.98
N SER A 180 2.19 13.48 -12.20
CA SER A 180 2.50 12.23 -12.93
C SER A 180 2.28 11.02 -12.03
N GLN A 181 2.80 11.06 -10.80
CA GLN A 181 2.62 10.03 -9.80
C GLN A 181 1.15 9.89 -9.38
N GLN A 182 0.42 11.00 -9.19
CA GLN A 182 -1.00 10.97 -8.85
C GLN A 182 -1.84 10.23 -9.90
N ARG A 183 -1.61 10.51 -11.20
CA ARG A 183 -2.30 9.82 -12.30
C ARG A 183 -1.99 8.32 -12.31
N LEU A 184 -0.73 7.95 -12.11
CA LEU A 184 -0.33 6.55 -12.02
C LEU A 184 -1.06 5.84 -10.87
N MET A 185 -1.11 6.45 -9.67
CA MET A 185 -1.80 5.89 -8.50
C MET A 185 -3.31 5.76 -8.69
N MET A 186 -3.93 6.63 -9.49
CA MET A 186 -5.36 6.54 -9.85
C MET A 186 -5.64 5.48 -10.92
N LEU A 187 -4.67 5.19 -11.80
CA LEU A 187 -4.80 4.17 -12.85
C LEU A 187 -4.51 2.75 -12.33
N LEU A 188 -3.57 2.63 -11.39
CA LEU A 188 -3.12 1.35 -10.82
C LEU A 188 -4.25 0.40 -10.38
N PRO A 189 -5.35 0.85 -9.74
CA PRO A 189 -6.41 -0.03 -9.29
C PRO A 189 -7.05 -0.83 -10.43
N PHE A 190 -7.25 -0.19 -11.58
CA PHE A 190 -7.84 -0.80 -12.78
C PHE A 190 -6.90 -1.81 -13.42
N ILE A 191 -5.59 -1.53 -13.42
CA ILE A 191 -4.56 -2.46 -13.90
C ILE A 191 -4.53 -3.73 -13.02
N PHE A 192 -4.79 -3.58 -11.73
CA PHE A 192 -4.80 -4.71 -10.79
C PHE A 192 -6.09 -5.55 -10.82
N VAL A 193 -7.19 -5.08 -11.42
CA VAL A 193 -8.45 -5.84 -11.45
C VAL A 193 -8.28 -7.24 -12.08
N PRO A 194 -7.69 -7.41 -13.29
CA PRO A 194 -7.50 -8.74 -13.86
C PRO A 194 -6.69 -9.71 -12.97
N PHE A 195 -5.72 -9.18 -12.23
CA PHE A 195 -4.96 -9.96 -11.26
C PHE A 195 -5.86 -10.40 -10.10
N ILE A 196 -6.66 -9.48 -9.54
CA ILE A 196 -7.58 -9.74 -8.42
C ILE A 196 -8.64 -10.79 -8.76
N LEU A 197 -9.15 -10.80 -10.01
CA LEU A 197 -10.09 -11.81 -10.50
C LEU A 197 -9.56 -13.26 -10.43
N SER A 198 -8.25 -13.44 -10.24
CA SER A 198 -7.64 -14.75 -10.11
C SER A 198 -7.72 -15.34 -8.69
N PHE A 199 -8.22 -14.57 -7.71
CA PHE A 199 -8.21 -14.90 -6.29
C PHE A 199 -9.60 -15.18 -5.69
N PRO A 200 -9.66 -15.88 -4.55
CA PRO A 200 -10.90 -16.09 -3.79
C PRO A 200 -11.57 -14.79 -3.32
N ALA A 201 -12.89 -14.82 -3.13
CA ALA A 201 -13.68 -13.67 -2.69
C ALA A 201 -13.22 -13.11 -1.33
N GLY A 202 -12.80 -13.98 -0.39
CA GLY A 202 -12.26 -13.59 0.91
C GLY A 202 -10.99 -12.74 0.81
N LEU A 203 -10.18 -12.94 -0.22
CA LEU A 203 -9.00 -12.10 -0.46
C LEU A 203 -9.38 -10.72 -1.00
N ILE A 204 -10.48 -10.62 -1.75
CA ILE A 204 -11.05 -9.34 -2.19
C ILE A 204 -11.63 -8.58 -0.99
N LEU A 205 -12.34 -9.27 -0.10
CA LEU A 205 -12.83 -8.71 1.17
C LEU A 205 -11.67 -8.16 2.02
N TYR A 206 -10.58 -8.91 2.12
CA TYR A 206 -9.35 -8.46 2.77
C TYR A 206 -8.79 -7.16 2.16
N TRP A 207 -8.72 -7.06 0.82
CA TRP A 207 -8.24 -5.86 0.15
C TRP A 207 -9.16 -4.65 0.40
N ILE A 208 -10.47 -4.84 0.34
CA ILE A 208 -11.45 -3.79 0.65
C ILE A 208 -11.24 -3.30 2.08
N THR A 209 -11.14 -4.21 3.04
CA THR A 209 -10.92 -3.90 4.47
C THR A 209 -9.59 -3.16 4.67
N THR A 210 -8.54 -3.64 4.02
CA THR A 210 -7.23 -2.99 3.98
C THR A 210 -7.32 -1.55 3.47
N ASN A 211 -8.09 -1.31 2.40
CA ASN A 211 -8.26 0.03 1.83
C ASN A 211 -9.01 0.96 2.79
N VAL A 212 -10.10 0.48 3.39
CA VAL A 212 -10.85 1.23 4.41
C VAL A 212 -9.97 1.58 5.60
N TRP A 213 -9.20 0.62 6.12
CA TRP A 213 -8.21 0.89 7.17
C TRP A 213 -7.22 1.97 6.74
N THR A 214 -6.69 1.86 5.53
CA THR A 214 -5.67 2.80 5.02
C THR A 214 -6.22 4.22 4.92
N ILE A 215 -7.48 4.38 4.48
CA ILE A 215 -8.17 5.67 4.47
C ILE A 215 -8.25 6.23 5.89
N GLY A 216 -8.79 5.47 6.84
CA GLY A 216 -8.92 5.90 8.24
C GLY A 216 -7.58 6.25 8.88
N GLN A 217 -6.60 5.37 8.74
CA GLN A 217 -5.23 5.57 9.20
C GLN A 217 -4.63 6.85 8.63
N GLN A 218 -4.76 7.06 7.32
CA GLN A 218 -4.16 8.22 6.65
C GLN A 218 -4.83 9.52 7.08
N LEU A 219 -6.16 9.53 7.26
CA LEU A 219 -6.88 10.69 7.80
C LEU A 219 -6.43 11.06 9.22
N VAL A 220 -6.10 10.07 10.06
CA VAL A 220 -5.57 10.30 11.40
C VAL A 220 -4.11 10.78 11.34
N ILE A 221 -3.24 10.10 10.59
CA ILE A 221 -1.81 10.46 10.58
C ILE A 221 -1.57 11.80 9.86
N GLN A 222 -2.41 12.21 8.91
CA GLN A 222 -2.33 13.55 8.32
C GLN A 222 -2.50 14.68 9.35
N LYS A 223 -3.21 14.44 10.45
CA LYS A 223 -3.33 15.41 11.56
C LYS A 223 -2.06 15.49 12.40
N VAL A 224 -1.35 14.38 12.57
CA VAL A 224 -0.18 14.28 13.46
C VAL A 224 1.11 14.67 12.74
N VAL A 225 1.21 14.33 11.46
CA VAL A 225 2.36 14.64 10.63
C VAL A 225 1.80 15.34 9.38
N PRO A 226 1.78 16.68 9.32
CA PRO A 226 1.19 17.38 8.20
C PRO A 226 2.03 17.26 6.91
N PRO A 227 1.42 17.43 5.74
CA PRO A 227 2.14 17.49 4.47
C PRO A 227 3.10 18.69 4.43
N PRO A 228 4.25 18.61 3.72
CA PRO A 228 5.16 19.75 3.57
C PRO A 228 4.47 20.95 2.90
N VAL A 229 4.81 22.18 3.30
CA VAL A 229 4.23 23.42 2.73
C VAL A 229 4.41 23.47 1.21
N THR A 230 5.56 23.01 0.70
CA THR A 230 5.89 22.95 -0.73
C THR A 230 5.03 21.97 -1.54
N ALA A 231 4.29 21.08 -0.88
CA ALA A 231 3.41 20.08 -1.51
C ALA A 231 1.95 20.56 -1.61
N THR A 232 1.60 21.72 -1.04
CA THR A 232 0.25 22.31 -1.19
C THR A 232 0.14 23.08 -2.51
N PRO A 233 -1.05 23.18 -3.13
CA PRO A 233 -1.27 24.01 -4.32
C PRO A 233 -0.81 25.45 -4.11
N GLU A 234 -1.07 26.02 -2.93
CA GLU A 234 -0.64 27.38 -2.56
C GLU A 234 0.88 27.51 -2.43
N GLY A 235 1.55 26.55 -1.78
CA GLY A 235 3.01 26.54 -1.66
C GLY A 235 3.73 26.34 -2.99
N ALA A 236 3.15 25.55 -3.90
CA ALA A 236 3.66 25.38 -5.27
C ALA A 236 3.52 26.67 -6.09
N THR A 237 2.44 27.44 -5.90
CA THR A 237 2.25 28.75 -6.52
C THR A 237 3.18 29.81 -5.92
N ALA A 238 3.41 29.77 -4.61
CA ALA A 238 4.34 30.68 -3.92
C ALA A 238 5.80 30.50 -4.38
N ILE A 239 6.25 29.25 -4.62
CA ILE A 239 7.58 28.98 -5.18
C ILE A 239 7.69 29.45 -6.63
N GLN A 240 6.65 29.25 -7.44
CA GLN A 240 6.64 29.74 -8.84
C GLN A 240 6.65 31.27 -8.92
N ALA A 241 6.05 31.95 -7.94
CA ALA A 241 6.07 33.41 -7.83
C ALA A 241 7.42 33.97 -7.34
N ALA A 242 8.16 33.20 -6.54
CA ALA A 242 9.51 33.55 -6.10
C ALA A 242 10.52 33.30 -7.23
N LYS A 243 10.73 34.30 -8.09
CA LYS A 243 11.80 34.30 -9.10
C LYS A 243 13.15 33.96 -8.43
N PRO A 244 13.93 32.99 -8.94
CA PRO A 244 15.23 32.68 -8.35
C PRO A 244 16.17 33.89 -8.43
N PRO A 245 17.03 34.12 -7.42
CA PRO A 245 18.00 35.20 -7.45
C PRO A 245 18.94 35.03 -8.65
N PRO A 246 19.32 36.14 -9.32
CA PRO A 246 20.14 36.09 -10.51
C PRO A 246 21.47 35.37 -10.21
N PRO A 247 21.98 34.55 -11.17
CA PRO A 247 23.18 33.77 -10.95
C PRO A 247 24.36 34.69 -10.62
N PRO A 248 25.25 34.27 -9.69
CA PRO A 248 26.40 35.08 -9.31
C PRO A 248 27.28 35.36 -10.53
N PRO A 249 27.80 36.59 -10.68
CA PRO A 249 28.56 36.98 -11.86
C PRO A 249 29.77 36.06 -12.03
N ARG A 250 29.87 35.41 -13.19
CA ARG A 250 31.03 34.59 -13.58
C ARG A 250 32.28 35.44 -13.46
N LYS A 251 33.16 35.14 -12.48
CA LYS A 251 34.51 35.70 -12.42
C LYS A 251 35.24 35.34 -13.70
N LYS A 252 35.46 36.33 -14.59
CA LYS A 252 36.32 36.19 -15.76
C LYS A 252 37.70 35.73 -15.26
N LYS A 253 38.10 34.49 -15.59
CA LYS A 253 39.48 34.04 -15.43
C LYS A 253 40.36 35.01 -16.23
N ARG A 254 41.09 35.88 -15.53
CA ARG A 254 42.16 36.69 -16.09
C ARG A 254 43.21 35.71 -16.61
N ARG A 255 43.25 35.50 -17.93
CA ARG A 255 44.41 34.89 -18.58
C ARG A 255 45.58 35.83 -18.35
N ARG A 256 46.57 35.37 -17.60
CA ARG A 256 47.94 35.90 -17.61
C ARG A 256 48.81 34.81 -18.21
#